data_AF-A0A1U7Z336-F1
#
_entry.id   AF-A0A1U7Z336-F1
#
_cell.length_a   1.000
_cell.length_b   1.000
_cell.length_c   1.000
_cell.angle_alpha   90.00
_cell.angle_beta   90.00
_cell.angle_gamma   90.00
#
_symmetry.space_group_name_H-M   'P 1'
#
loop_
_entity.id
_entity.type
_entity.pdbx_description
1 polymer ?
#
loop_
_entity_poly.entity_id
_entity_poly.type
_entity_poly.pdbx_seq_one_letter_code
_entity_poly.pdbx_strand_id
1 'polypeptide(L)'
;MNLPSSVINGILIEKYRTSEYATSTRRRIRELAFIGKPVIGSIRGSEASLWKQLYTLTRSYTAILARGNSAAFITGFMTFLSVGGFPSFIEEMKVFYRKRHNGHYGNAVFILSISISSFPFLLAVSLATGSITFYMVKLHPGFSHLMFTYTNLLSCIATVEGIMMVVESLVPNYLMGVVVGTRALVRKLLQLFVLHKFHLLFTNCLHRHHHSSTPRGIVRHRKR
;
A
#
# COMPACT_ATOMS: atom_id res chain seq x y z
N MET A 1 -25.32 22.06 -68.97
CA MET A 1 -26.50 21.55 -68.24
C MET A 1 -26.04 21.13 -66.85
N ASN A 2 -26.38 21.88 -65.80
CA ASN A 2 -26.03 21.55 -64.41
C ASN A 2 -27.10 20.59 -63.86
N LEU A 3 -26.77 19.30 -63.76
CA LEU A 3 -27.68 18.35 -63.14
C LEU A 3 -27.66 18.52 -61.61
N PRO A 4 -28.82 18.42 -60.93
CA PRO A 4 -28.90 18.50 -59.48
C PRO A 4 -28.23 17.29 -58.81
N SER A 5 -27.60 17.51 -57.65
CA SER A 5 -26.78 16.51 -56.93
C SER A 5 -27.53 15.22 -56.57
N SER A 6 -28.87 15.27 -56.43
CA SER A 6 -29.71 14.10 -56.19
C SER A 6 -29.73 13.13 -57.37
N VAL A 7 -29.73 13.65 -58.59
CA VAL A 7 -29.72 12.85 -59.82
C VAL A 7 -28.34 12.21 -60.03
N ILE A 8 -27.27 12.95 -59.73
CA ILE A 8 -25.89 12.45 -59.80
C ILE A 8 -25.70 11.27 -58.83
N ASN A 9 -26.16 11.42 -57.58
CA ASN A 9 -26.11 10.33 -56.58
C ASN A 9 -26.94 9.12 -57.01
N GLY A 10 -28.13 9.32 -57.58
CA GLY A 10 -28.96 8.24 -58.12
C GLY A 10 -28.23 7.44 -59.21
N ILE A 11 -27.61 8.13 -60.16
CA ILE A 11 -26.84 7.52 -61.25
C ILE A 11 -25.61 6.77 -60.72
N LEU A 12 -24.89 7.32 -59.74
CA LEU A 12 -23.73 6.66 -59.13
C LEU A 12 -24.11 5.38 -58.38
N ILE A 13 -25.20 5.40 -57.62
CA ILE A 13 -25.71 4.22 -56.91
C ILE A 13 -26.15 3.15 -57.90
N GLU A 14 -26.83 3.54 -58.98
CA GLU A 14 -27.31 2.62 -59.99
C GLU A 14 -26.15 1.99 -60.78
N LYS A 15 -25.15 2.79 -61.20
CA LYS A 15 -23.90 2.29 -61.79
C LYS A 15 -23.13 1.39 -60.85
N TYR A 16 -23.07 1.71 -59.56
CA TYR A 16 -22.42 0.84 -58.58
C TYR A 16 -23.14 -0.52 -58.48
N ARG A 17 -24.48 -0.51 -58.45
CA ARG A 17 -25.33 -1.71 -58.33
C ARG A 17 -25.25 -2.63 -59.55
N THR A 18 -25.10 -2.07 -60.75
CA THR A 18 -24.99 -2.83 -62.02
C THR A 18 -23.56 -3.26 -62.34
N SER A 19 -22.55 -2.70 -61.65
CA SER A 19 -21.15 -3.07 -61.83
C SER A 19 -20.82 -4.49 -61.34
N GLU A 20 -19.78 -5.08 -61.92
CA GLU A 20 -19.24 -6.38 -61.49
C GLU A 20 -18.75 -6.39 -60.03
N TYR A 21 -18.39 -5.24 -59.47
CA TYR A 21 -17.94 -5.14 -58.07
C TYR A 21 -19.07 -5.44 -57.10
N ALA A 22 -20.30 -4.98 -57.38
CA ALA A 22 -21.45 -5.25 -56.51
C ALA A 22 -21.87 -6.73 -56.55
N THR A 23 -21.82 -7.36 -57.73
CA THR A 23 -22.11 -8.80 -57.89
C THR A 23 -21.00 -9.66 -57.29
N SER A 24 -19.73 -9.33 -57.50
CA SER A 24 -18.58 -10.02 -56.90
C SER A 24 -18.60 -9.96 -55.37
N THR A 25 -18.88 -8.78 -54.79
CA THR A 25 -19.00 -8.60 -53.33
C THR A 25 -20.15 -9.44 -52.77
N ARG A 26 -21.32 -9.45 -53.44
CA ARG A 26 -22.46 -10.28 -53.04
C ARG A 26 -22.15 -11.78 -53.13
N ARG A 27 -21.34 -12.21 -54.12
CA ARG A 27 -20.92 -13.60 -54.29
C ARG A 27 -20.01 -14.04 -53.14
N ARG A 28 -19.01 -13.21 -52.79
CA ARG A 28 -18.12 -13.44 -51.64
C ARG A 28 -18.87 -13.48 -50.30
N ILE A 29 -19.87 -12.61 -50.11
CA ILE A 29 -20.73 -12.63 -48.91
C ILE A 29 -21.54 -13.94 -48.83
N ARG A 30 -22.06 -14.45 -49.96
CA ARG A 30 -22.77 -15.74 -49.98
C ARG A 30 -21.85 -16.93 -49.75
N GLU A 31 -20.64 -16.91 -50.30
CA GLU A 31 -19.63 -17.95 -50.04
C GLU A 31 -19.24 -17.98 -48.56
N LEU A 32 -19.05 -16.82 -47.94
CA LEU A 32 -18.81 -16.71 -46.49
C LEU A 32 -20.02 -17.20 -45.67
N ALA A 33 -21.24 -16.95 -46.13
CA ALA A 33 -22.45 -17.46 -45.47
C ALA A 33 -22.65 -18.98 -45.64
N PHE A 34 -22.09 -19.58 -46.69
CA PHE A 34 -22.17 -21.02 -46.94
C PHE A 34 -21.05 -21.80 -46.24
N ILE A 35 -19.84 -21.23 -46.16
CA ILE A 35 -18.66 -21.84 -45.51
C ILE A 35 -18.68 -21.60 -43.99
N GLY A 36 -19.18 -20.44 -43.56
CA GLY A 36 -19.38 -20.13 -42.16
C GLY A 36 -20.86 -19.94 -41.90
N LYS A 37 -21.51 -20.94 -41.28
CA LYS A 37 -22.46 -20.57 -40.24
C LYS A 37 -21.59 -19.96 -39.13
N PRO A 38 -21.54 -18.64 -38.93
CA PRO A 38 -21.09 -18.19 -37.63
C PRO A 38 -22.17 -18.71 -36.70
N VAL A 39 -21.77 -19.44 -35.67
CA VAL A 39 -22.59 -19.54 -34.48
C VAL A 39 -22.78 -18.09 -34.05
N ILE A 40 -23.87 -17.47 -34.53
CA ILE A 40 -24.52 -16.33 -33.90
C ILE A 40 -25.14 -16.94 -32.64
N GLY A 41 -24.27 -17.42 -31.76
CA GLY A 41 -24.55 -17.50 -30.36
C GLY A 41 -24.77 -16.06 -29.99
N SER A 42 -26.04 -15.73 -29.82
CA SER A 42 -26.53 -14.70 -28.92
C SER A 42 -25.39 -13.83 -28.38
N ILE A 43 -25.21 -12.63 -28.97
CA ILE A 43 -24.60 -11.53 -28.23
C ILE A 43 -25.62 -11.19 -27.14
N ARG A 44 -25.71 -12.06 -26.13
CA ARG A 44 -26.28 -11.75 -24.85
C ARG A 44 -25.25 -10.81 -24.26
N GLY A 45 -25.50 -9.51 -24.45
CA GLY A 45 -24.69 -8.45 -23.88
C GLY A 45 -24.31 -8.84 -22.47
N SER A 46 -23.01 -9.02 -22.25
CA SER A 46 -22.45 -9.17 -20.92
C SER A 46 -22.56 -7.82 -20.23
N GLU A 47 -23.78 -7.50 -19.78
CA GLU A 47 -24.16 -6.46 -18.81
C GLU A 47 -23.55 -6.78 -17.42
N ALA A 48 -22.28 -7.18 -17.41
CA ALA A 48 -21.51 -7.54 -16.24
C ALA A 48 -19.98 -7.50 -16.43
N SER A 49 -19.43 -7.18 -17.62
CA SER A 49 -18.00 -7.48 -17.86
C SER A 49 -17.04 -6.30 -17.63
N LEU A 50 -17.22 -5.13 -18.24
CA LEU A 50 -16.17 -4.09 -18.21
C LEU A 50 -16.26 -3.18 -16.98
N TRP A 51 -17.44 -2.64 -16.69
CA TRP A 51 -17.65 -1.75 -15.54
C TRP A 51 -17.46 -2.46 -14.20
N LYS A 52 -17.92 -3.71 -14.06
CA LYS A 52 -17.69 -4.49 -12.83
C LYS A 52 -16.22 -4.81 -12.67
N GLN A 53 -15.51 -5.09 -13.75
CA GLN A 53 -14.09 -5.41 -13.73
C GLN A 53 -13.22 -4.17 -13.47
N LEU A 54 -13.58 -3.01 -14.03
CA LEU A 54 -12.95 -1.74 -13.70
C LEU A 54 -13.24 -1.33 -12.25
N TYR A 55 -14.47 -1.52 -11.78
CA TYR A 55 -14.84 -1.25 -10.39
C TYR A 55 -14.11 -2.18 -9.41
N THR A 56 -13.97 -3.47 -9.70
CA THR A 56 -13.20 -4.41 -8.85
C THR A 56 -11.71 -4.13 -8.90
N LEU A 57 -11.14 -3.75 -10.06
CA LEU A 57 -9.74 -3.33 -10.18
C LEU A 57 -9.48 -2.05 -9.39
N THR A 58 -10.28 -1.00 -9.58
CA THR A 58 -10.15 0.25 -8.83
C THR A 58 -10.31 0.02 -7.33
N ARG A 59 -11.26 -0.80 -6.90
CA ARG A 59 -11.42 -1.17 -5.48
C ARG A 59 -10.24 -1.96 -4.92
N SER A 60 -9.60 -2.80 -5.74
CA SER A 60 -8.38 -3.52 -5.35
C SER A 60 -7.19 -2.57 -5.22
N TYR A 61 -7.00 -1.66 -6.18
CA TYR A 61 -5.95 -0.65 -6.15
C TYR A 61 -6.12 0.35 -5.00
N THR A 62 -7.34 0.80 -4.68
CA THR A 62 -7.57 1.71 -3.55
C THR A 62 -7.27 1.05 -2.20
N ALA A 63 -7.55 -0.25 -2.06
CA ALA A 63 -7.19 -1.00 -0.85
C ALA A 63 -5.66 -1.16 -0.70
N ILE A 64 -4.94 -1.37 -1.81
CA ILE A 64 -3.47 -1.44 -1.82
C ILE A 64 -2.87 -0.06 -1.53
N LEU A 65 -3.41 0.99 -2.16
CA LEU A 65 -2.98 2.36 -1.98
C LEU A 65 -3.22 2.85 -0.54
N ALA A 66 -4.38 2.54 0.06
CA ALA A 66 -4.67 2.89 1.46
C ALA A 66 -3.64 2.28 2.43
N ARG A 67 -3.23 1.02 2.19
CA ARG A 67 -2.17 0.35 2.97
C ARG A 67 -0.79 0.95 2.72
N GLY A 68 -0.50 1.34 1.47
CA GLY A 68 0.72 2.05 1.11
C GLY A 68 0.82 3.41 1.81
N ASN A 69 -0.27 4.17 1.82
CA ASN A 69 -0.35 5.48 2.43
C ASN A 69 -0.21 5.42 3.95
N SER A 70 -0.83 4.44 4.62
CA SER A 70 -0.65 4.27 6.07
C SER A 70 0.78 3.89 6.46
N ALA A 71 1.43 3.01 5.67
CA ALA A 71 2.82 2.63 5.92
C ALA A 71 3.79 3.80 5.68
N ALA A 72 3.54 4.61 4.65
CA ALA A 72 4.28 5.84 4.38
C ALA A 72 4.09 6.87 5.49
N PHE A 73 2.87 7.01 6.02
CA PHE A 73 2.57 7.90 7.15
C PHE A 73 3.36 7.49 8.41
N ILE A 74 3.29 6.22 8.82
CA ILE A 74 4.03 5.70 9.99
C ILE A 74 5.54 5.92 9.83
N THR A 75 6.05 5.65 8.63
CA THR A 75 7.47 5.84 8.28
C THR A 75 7.89 7.32 8.37
N GLY A 76 7.08 8.22 7.82
CA GLY A 76 7.33 9.65 7.86
C GLY A 76 7.32 10.18 9.29
N PHE A 77 6.31 9.82 10.08
CA PHE A 77 6.20 10.23 11.48
C PHE A 77 7.39 9.75 12.32
N MET A 78 7.85 8.50 12.15
CA MET A 78 9.03 8.00 12.86
C MET A 78 10.30 8.77 12.49
N THR A 79 10.43 9.17 11.23
CA THR A 79 11.59 9.96 10.78
C THR A 79 11.56 11.37 11.38
N PHE A 80 10.40 12.02 11.38
CA PHE A 80 10.22 13.35 11.99
C PHE A 80 10.47 13.35 13.50
N LEU A 81 9.96 12.34 14.21
CA LEU A 81 10.17 12.19 15.65
C LEU A 81 11.65 12.01 16.00
N SER A 82 12.36 11.19 15.23
CA SER A 82 13.78 10.94 15.48
C SER A 82 14.68 12.14 15.19
N VAL A 83 14.38 12.93 14.14
CA VAL A 83 15.13 14.16 13.86
C VAL A 83 14.81 15.26 14.89
N GLY A 84 13.57 15.29 15.39
CA GLY A 84 13.11 16.28 16.37
C GLY A 84 13.71 16.15 17.78
N GLY A 85 14.09 14.94 18.20
CA GLY A 85 14.71 14.69 19.52
C GLY A 85 16.21 15.03 19.61
N PHE A 86 16.86 15.19 18.46
CA PHE A 86 18.30 15.45 18.37
C PHE A 86 18.78 16.75 19.05
N PRO A 87 18.12 17.92 18.87
CA PRO A 87 18.58 19.17 19.50
C PRO A 87 18.50 19.12 21.03
N SER A 88 17.45 18.54 21.60
CA SER A 88 17.32 18.38 23.06
C SER A 88 18.43 17.49 23.64
N PHE A 89 18.82 16.44 22.92
CA PHE A 89 19.87 15.53 23.39
C PHE A 89 21.26 16.20 23.41
N ILE A 90 21.56 17.05 22.43
CA ILE A 90 22.82 17.81 22.39
C ILE A 90 22.90 18.81 23.56
N GLU A 91 21.79 19.42 23.95
CA GLU A 91 21.74 20.29 25.13
C GLU A 91 22.02 19.51 26.42
N GLU A 92 21.40 18.34 26.58
CA GLU A 92 21.63 17.48 27.73
C GLU A 92 23.07 16.93 27.79
N MET A 93 23.67 16.56 26.65
CA MET A 93 25.07 16.16 26.56
C MET A 93 26.04 17.27 26.99
N LYS A 94 25.78 18.53 26.61
CA LYS A 94 26.60 19.67 27.05
C LYS A 94 26.51 19.88 28.57
N VAL A 95 25.31 19.76 29.14
CA VAL A 95 25.11 19.82 30.59
C VAL A 95 25.77 18.65 31.30
N PHE A 96 25.71 17.45 30.71
CA PHE A 96 26.35 16.24 31.23
C PHE A 96 27.87 16.39 31.31
N TYR A 97 28.54 16.85 30.23
CA TYR A 97 29.98 17.10 30.24
C TYR A 97 30.38 18.14 31.30
N ARG A 98 29.60 19.20 31.47
CA ARG A 98 29.82 20.20 32.52
C ARG A 98 29.67 19.62 33.93
N LYS A 99 28.68 18.75 34.18
CA LYS A 99 28.45 18.10 35.48
C LYS A 99 29.39 16.93 35.78
N ARG A 100 29.91 16.25 34.75
CA ARG A 100 30.89 15.15 34.88
C ARG A 100 32.20 15.62 35.50
N HIS A 101 32.59 16.87 35.26
CA HIS A 101 33.78 17.49 35.86
C HIS A 101 33.68 17.64 37.40
N ASN A 102 32.46 17.53 37.97
CA ASN A 102 32.21 17.53 39.42
C ASN A 102 32.07 16.11 40.02
N GLY A 103 32.35 15.05 39.25
CA GLY A 103 32.55 13.69 39.75
C GLY A 103 31.31 12.87 40.15
N HIS A 104 30.10 13.47 40.21
CA HIS A 104 28.92 12.82 40.79
C HIS A 104 27.90 12.20 39.80
N TYR A 105 28.08 12.36 38.49
CA TYR A 105 27.11 11.86 37.49
C TYR A 105 27.63 10.62 36.77
N GLY A 106 26.88 9.52 36.85
CA GLY A 106 27.19 8.25 36.16
C GLY A 106 26.51 8.16 34.79
N ASN A 107 27.20 7.55 33.82
CA ASN A 107 26.69 7.35 32.46
C ASN A 107 25.40 6.50 32.43
N ALA A 108 25.25 5.56 33.38
CA ALA A 108 24.06 4.71 33.47
C ALA A 108 22.80 5.48 33.86
N VAL A 109 22.93 6.46 34.76
CA VAL A 109 21.79 7.30 35.20
C VAL A 109 21.26 8.12 34.03
N PHE A 110 22.14 8.63 33.18
CA PHE A 110 21.77 9.36 31.97
C PHE A 110 20.91 8.51 31.01
N ILE A 111 21.35 7.28 30.71
CA ILE A 111 20.60 6.35 29.84
C ILE A 111 19.26 5.93 30.47
N LEU A 112 19.23 5.78 31.78
CA LEU A 112 18.02 5.39 32.51
C LEU A 112 17.00 6.54 32.57
N SER A 113 17.47 7.77 32.75
CA SER A 113 16.64 8.98 32.70
C SER A 113 16.01 9.18 31.32
N ILE A 114 16.78 9.00 30.24
CA ILE A 114 16.25 9.14 28.87
C ILE A 114 15.24 8.03 28.54
N SER A 115 15.41 6.84 29.12
CA SER A 115 14.47 5.72 28.95
C SER A 115 13.16 5.90 29.73
N ILE A 116 13.22 6.40 30.96
CA ILE A 116 12.02 6.65 31.78
C ILE A 116 11.22 7.84 31.23
N SER A 117 11.90 8.88 30.77
CA SER A 117 11.24 10.09 30.26
C SER A 117 10.58 9.89 28.90
N SER A 118 11.22 9.13 28.00
CA SER A 118 10.67 8.85 26.66
C SER A 118 9.45 7.93 26.69
N PHE A 119 9.37 6.98 27.64
CA PHE A 119 8.28 5.98 27.72
C PHE A 119 6.85 6.54 27.60
N PRO A 120 6.41 7.56 28.36
CA PRO A 120 5.07 8.15 28.20
C PRO A 120 4.85 8.81 26.83
N PHE A 121 5.89 9.43 26.27
CA PHE A 121 5.83 10.04 24.94
C PHE A 121 5.71 8.97 23.84
N LEU A 122 6.50 7.90 23.93
CA LEU A 122 6.43 6.76 23.00
C LEU A 122 5.05 6.09 23.03
N LEU A 123 4.46 5.94 24.22
CA LEU A 123 3.10 5.42 24.37
C LEU A 123 2.07 6.34 23.71
N ALA A 124 2.12 7.64 23.96
CA ALA A 124 1.19 8.60 23.38
C ALA A 124 1.25 8.61 21.84
N VAL A 125 2.46 8.61 21.27
CA VAL A 125 2.66 8.53 19.82
C VAL A 125 2.14 7.20 19.26
N SER A 126 2.39 6.07 19.93
CA SER A 126 1.92 4.76 19.48
C SER A 126 0.39 4.66 19.45
N LEU A 127 -0.29 5.28 20.43
CA LEU A 127 -1.75 5.32 20.50
C LEU A 127 -2.33 6.24 19.42
N ALA A 128 -1.73 7.43 19.22
CA ALA A 128 -2.16 8.37 18.19
C ALA A 128 -2.00 7.78 16.77
N THR A 129 -0.80 7.29 16.44
CA THR A 129 -0.52 6.73 15.10
C THR A 129 -1.17 5.37 14.86
N GLY A 130 -1.28 4.54 15.90
CA GLY A 130 -1.97 3.24 15.83
C GLY A 130 -3.48 3.40 15.61
N SER A 131 -4.12 4.36 16.27
CA SER A 131 -5.55 4.66 16.06
C SER A 131 -5.83 5.19 14.65
N ILE A 132 -5.00 6.11 14.13
CA ILE A 132 -5.09 6.60 12.74
C ILE A 132 -4.99 5.44 11.74
N THR A 133 -4.04 4.53 11.95
CA THR A 133 -3.82 3.37 11.07
C THR A 133 -5.00 2.40 11.13
N PHE A 134 -5.58 2.20 12.32
CA PHE A 134 -6.75 1.35 12.51
C PHE A 134 -7.96 1.86 11.72
N TYR A 135 -8.23 3.17 11.77
CA TYR A 135 -9.34 3.79 11.03
C TYR A 135 -9.13 3.78 9.51
N MET A 136 -7.89 4.00 9.04
CA MET A 136 -7.57 4.05 7.61
C MET A 136 -7.61 2.68 6.91
N VAL A 137 -7.07 1.64 7.56
CA VAL A 137 -6.88 0.33 6.91
C VAL A 137 -8.10 -0.58 7.06
N LYS A 138 -9.09 -0.19 7.90
CA LYS A 138 -10.25 -1.03 8.24
C LYS A 138 -9.82 -2.45 8.61
N LEU A 139 -8.88 -2.55 9.56
CA LEU A 139 -8.49 -3.86 10.08
C LEU A 139 -9.72 -4.56 10.67
N HIS A 140 -9.73 -5.90 10.60
CA HIS A 140 -10.82 -6.71 11.16
C HIS A 140 -11.12 -6.25 12.59
N PRO A 141 -12.38 -5.92 12.92
CA PRO A 141 -12.74 -5.46 14.26
C PRO A 141 -12.51 -6.61 15.25
N GLY A 142 -11.48 -6.47 16.08
CA GLY A 142 -11.12 -7.44 17.13
C GLY A 142 -10.08 -6.83 18.07
N PHE A 143 -10.34 -6.90 19.37
CA PHE A 143 -9.46 -6.32 20.40
C PHE A 143 -8.05 -6.91 20.37
N SER A 144 -7.92 -8.21 20.08
CA SER A 144 -6.63 -8.90 19.95
C SER A 144 -5.75 -8.31 18.84
N HIS A 145 -6.32 -7.98 17.68
CA HIS A 145 -5.58 -7.45 16.54
C HIS A 145 -5.18 -5.98 16.76
N LEU A 146 -5.98 -5.23 17.52
CA LEU A 146 -5.68 -3.86 17.92
C LEU A 146 -4.52 -3.82 18.92
N MET A 147 -4.51 -4.67 19.94
CA MET A 147 -3.40 -4.77 20.89
C MET A 147 -2.10 -5.22 20.21
N PHE A 148 -2.18 -6.19 19.30
CA PHE A 148 -1.03 -6.61 18.48
C PHE A 148 -0.48 -5.48 17.59
N THR A 149 -1.35 -4.61 17.10
CA THR A 149 -0.94 -3.45 16.30
C THR A 149 -0.18 -2.43 17.17
N TYR A 150 -0.68 -2.13 18.37
CA TYR A 150 -0.02 -1.21 19.30
C TYR A 150 1.33 -1.74 19.80
N THR A 151 1.44 -3.02 20.15
CA THR A 151 2.71 -3.60 20.60
C THR A 151 3.77 -3.62 19.49
N ASN A 152 3.36 -3.90 18.24
CA ASN A 152 4.25 -3.85 17.09
C ASN A 152 4.74 -2.42 16.81
N LEU A 153 3.86 -1.41 16.88
CA LEU A 153 4.25 -0.01 16.74
C LEU A 153 5.20 0.43 17.87
N LEU A 154 4.89 0.09 19.12
CA LEU A 154 5.71 0.44 20.28
C LEU A 154 7.11 -0.18 20.18
N SER A 155 7.21 -1.44 19.74
CA SER A 155 8.50 -2.10 19.48
C SER A 155 9.31 -1.39 18.38
N CYS A 156 8.67 -1.02 17.27
CA CYS A 156 9.32 -0.27 16.19
C CYS A 156 9.89 1.07 16.70
N ILE A 157 9.11 1.84 17.46
CA ILE A 157 9.53 3.15 17.94
C ILE A 157 10.67 3.02 18.97
N ALA A 158 10.58 2.05 19.88
CA ALA A 158 11.65 1.78 20.86
C ALA A 158 12.97 1.40 20.18
N THR A 159 12.95 0.64 19.07
CA THR A 159 14.17 0.32 18.32
C THR A 159 14.78 1.52 17.61
N VAL A 160 13.94 2.42 17.07
CA VAL A 160 14.38 3.67 16.44
C VAL A 160 15.08 4.55 17.46
N GLU A 161 14.44 4.72 18.63
CA GLU A 161 14.95 5.51 19.74
C GLU A 161 16.30 4.98 20.25
N GLY A 162 16.42 3.67 20.45
CA GLY A 162 17.68 3.04 20.90
C GLY A 162 18.83 3.16 19.90
N ILE A 163 18.55 3.07 18.59
CA ILE A 163 19.59 3.25 17.56
C ILE A 163 20.04 4.72 17.50
N MET A 164 19.11 5.65 17.67
CA MET A 164 19.43 7.09 17.65
C MET A 164 20.31 7.48 18.85
N MET A 165 20.05 6.94 20.05
CA MET A 165 20.91 7.17 21.24
C MET A 165 22.36 6.73 21.03
N VAL A 166 22.58 5.66 20.27
CA VAL A 166 23.94 5.21 19.93
C VAL A 166 24.61 6.20 18.98
N VAL A 167 23.89 6.68 17.96
CA VAL A 167 24.42 7.65 16.99
C VAL A 167 24.74 8.99 17.65
N GLU A 168 23.88 9.45 18.57
CA GLU A 168 24.06 10.69 19.32
C GLU A 168 25.29 10.67 20.24
N SER A 169 25.58 9.50 20.83
CA SER A 169 26.78 9.34 21.66
C SER A 169 28.11 9.41 20.88
N LEU A 170 28.06 9.12 19.58
CA LEU A 170 29.24 9.05 18.72
C LEU A 170 29.61 10.39 18.07
N VAL A 171 28.67 11.35 17.99
CA VAL A 171 28.86 12.56 17.20
C VAL A 171 28.54 13.82 18.01
N PRO A 172 29.57 14.58 18.44
CA PRO A 172 29.37 15.83 19.18
C PRO A 172 28.89 17.01 18.30
N ASN A 173 28.94 16.85 16.96
CA ASN A 173 28.52 17.86 15.99
C ASN A 173 27.09 17.61 15.50
N TYR A 174 26.17 18.54 15.77
CA TYR A 174 24.74 18.46 15.40
C TYR A 174 24.51 18.05 13.93
N LEU A 175 25.13 18.76 12.98
CA LEU A 175 24.94 18.51 11.55
C LEU A 175 25.38 17.10 11.12
N MET A 176 26.53 16.65 11.62
CA MET A 176 27.05 15.32 11.28
C MET A 176 26.22 14.21 11.93
N GLY A 177 25.73 14.46 13.14
CA GLY A 177 24.84 13.56 13.86
C GLY A 177 23.50 13.37 13.16
N VAL A 178 22.88 14.45 12.68
CA VAL A 178 21.63 14.39 11.90
C VAL A 178 21.85 13.67 10.56
N VAL A 179 22.94 13.94 9.85
CA VAL A 179 23.23 13.27 8.56
C VAL A 179 23.49 11.77 8.75
N VAL A 180 24.30 11.39 9.75
CA VAL A 180 24.59 9.98 10.04
C VAL A 180 23.38 9.26 10.60
N GLY A 181 22.63 9.89 11.51
CA GLY A 181 21.39 9.38 12.09
C GLY A 181 20.33 9.13 11.04
N THR A 182 20.05 10.12 10.19
CA THR A 182 19.12 9.96 9.06
C THR A 182 19.58 8.84 8.11
N ARG A 183 20.89 8.75 7.80
CA ARG A 183 21.43 7.67 6.95
C ARG A 183 21.29 6.29 7.58
N ALA A 184 21.51 6.17 8.90
CA ALA A 184 21.36 4.92 9.63
C ALA A 184 19.89 4.50 9.76
N LEU A 185 19.02 5.46 10.07
CA LEU A 185 17.57 5.29 10.12
C LEU A 185 17.02 4.83 8.79
N VAL A 186 17.34 5.51 7.69
CA VAL A 186 16.86 5.12 6.35
C VAL A 186 17.32 3.70 6.00
N ARG A 187 18.56 3.33 6.33
CA ARG A 187 19.08 1.96 6.09
C ARG A 187 18.33 0.91 6.92
N LYS A 188 18.10 1.18 8.21
CA LYS A 188 17.39 0.25 9.11
C LYS A 188 15.90 0.18 8.80
N LEU A 189 15.30 1.29 8.43
CA LEU A 189 13.89 1.40 8.08
C LEU A 189 13.60 0.69 6.74
N LEU A 190 14.55 0.71 5.80
CA LEU A 190 14.52 -0.13 4.59
C LEU A 190 14.54 -1.63 4.94
N GLN A 191 15.34 -2.05 5.92
CA GLN A 191 15.34 -3.45 6.40
C GLN A 191 14.09 -3.82 7.18
N LEU A 192 13.57 -2.90 8.00
CA LEU A 192 12.33 -3.11 8.76
C LEU A 192 11.13 -3.27 7.83
N PHE A 193 11.11 -2.57 6.69
CA PHE A 193 10.08 -2.75 5.66
C PHE A 193 10.14 -4.15 5.00
N VAL A 194 11.35 -4.67 4.78
CA VAL A 194 11.56 -6.03 4.25
C VAL A 194 11.17 -7.10 5.29
N LEU A 195 11.55 -6.91 6.56
CA LEU A 195 11.21 -7.81 7.65
C LEU A 195 9.70 -7.77 7.98
N HIS A 196 9.07 -6.60 7.92
CA HIS A 196 7.64 -6.43 8.09
C HIS A 196 6.85 -7.07 6.95
N LYS A 197 7.36 -7.02 5.70
CA LYS A 197 6.81 -7.85 4.60
C LYS A 197 6.89 -9.33 4.92
N PHE A 198 7.99 -9.79 5.51
CA PHE A 198 8.20 -11.19 5.91
C PHE A 198 7.26 -11.60 7.06
N HIS A 199 7.08 -10.74 8.07
CA HIS A 199 6.19 -10.97 9.20
C HIS A 199 4.71 -10.91 8.79
N LEU A 200 4.29 -9.96 7.94
CA LEU A 200 2.94 -9.96 7.35
C LEU A 200 2.69 -11.17 6.46
N LEU A 201 3.71 -11.67 5.76
CA LEU A 201 3.61 -12.94 5.03
C LEU A 201 3.36 -14.08 6.00
N PHE A 202 4.09 -14.12 7.12
CA PHE A 202 4.00 -15.14 8.15
C PHE A 202 2.65 -15.11 8.89
N THR A 203 2.16 -13.94 9.29
CA THR A 203 0.85 -13.75 9.92
C THR A 203 -0.30 -14.03 8.95
N ASN A 204 -0.19 -13.65 7.67
CA ASN A 204 -1.18 -14.06 6.65
C ASN A 204 -1.13 -15.57 6.37
N CYS A 205 0.04 -16.21 6.45
CA CYS A 205 0.18 -17.66 6.30
C CYS A 205 -0.45 -18.40 7.49
N LEU A 206 -0.20 -17.93 8.72
CA LEU A 206 -0.75 -18.52 9.95
C LEU A 206 -2.28 -18.35 10.05
N HIS A 207 -2.80 -17.17 9.69
CA HIS A 207 -4.25 -16.92 9.64
C HIS A 207 -4.94 -17.69 8.51
N ARG A 208 -4.25 -17.92 7.38
CA ARG A 208 -4.77 -18.78 6.30
C ARG A 208 -4.76 -20.26 6.71
N HIS A 209 -3.85 -20.69 7.58
CA HIS A 209 -3.83 -22.04 8.15
C HIS A 209 -4.98 -22.31 9.13
N HIS A 210 -5.43 -21.29 9.87
CA HIS A 210 -6.55 -21.42 10.83
C HIS A 210 -7.94 -21.38 10.15
N HIS A 211 -8.03 -20.88 8.91
CA HIS A 211 -9.26 -20.84 8.12
C HIS A 211 -9.38 -22.02 7.14
N SER A 212 -8.33 -22.84 6.98
CA SER A 212 -8.35 -24.11 6.25
C SER A 212 -8.80 -25.31 7.08
N SER A 213 -8.92 -25.16 8.40
CA SER A 213 -9.33 -26.21 9.34
C SER A 213 -10.83 -26.21 9.69
N THR A 214 -11.65 -25.36 9.06
CA THR A 214 -13.11 -25.55 9.02
C THR A 214 -13.48 -26.32 7.75
N PRO A 215 -13.89 -27.61 7.84
CA PRO A 215 -14.30 -28.36 6.67
C PRO A 215 -15.53 -27.71 6.06
N ARG A 216 -15.39 -27.22 4.83
CA ARG A 216 -16.53 -26.90 3.97
C ARG A 216 -17.31 -28.19 3.76
N GLY A 217 -18.42 -28.33 4.50
CA GLY A 217 -19.43 -29.34 4.26
C GLY A 217 -19.89 -29.24 2.81
N ILE A 218 -19.48 -30.23 2.02
CA ILE A 218 -20.00 -30.49 0.69
C ILE A 218 -21.43 -30.98 0.88
N VAL A 219 -22.42 -30.11 0.68
CA VAL A 219 -23.79 -30.54 0.44
C VAL A 219 -24.08 -30.36 -1.04
N ARG A 220 -23.86 -31.45 -1.77
CA ARG A 220 -24.28 -31.62 -3.17
C ARG A 220 -25.30 -32.78 -3.21
N HIS A 221 -26.39 -32.53 -3.93
CA HIS A 221 -27.53 -33.42 -4.25
C HIS A 221 -28.58 -33.59 -3.14
N ARG A 222 -29.89 -33.58 -3.42
CA ARG A 222 -30.58 -33.99 -4.65
C ARG A 222 -31.98 -33.36 -4.71
N LYS A 223 -32.37 -32.89 -5.90
CA LYS A 223 -33.79 -32.72 -6.30
C LYS A 223 -34.55 -34.03 -6.08
N ARG A 224 -35.68 -33.97 -5.39
CA ARG A 224 -36.95 -34.56 -5.79
C ARG A 224 -38.08 -33.82 -5.09
#